data_AF-A0A382K2W3-F1
#
_entry.id   AF-A0A382K2W3-F1
#
_cell.length_a   1.000
_cell.length_b   1.000
_cell.length_c   1.000
_cell.angle_alpha   90.00
_cell.angle_beta   90.00
_cell.angle_gamma   90.00
#
_symmetry.space_group_name_H-M   'P 1'
#
loop_
_entity.id
_entity.type
_entity.pdbx_description
1 polymer ?
#
loop_
_entity_poly.entity_id
_entity_poly.type
_entity_poly.pdbx_seq_one_letter_code
_entity_poly.pdbx_strand_id
1 'polypeptide(L)'
;MKYVKLIKTGNNKNMNITINGEAHHMSCPETLSVLLEQLGLDSRKVAVERNLEIIPKSTYDRVKLIEGDKLEIVHFIGGGEPEGGNRIEANDTFHVAGNLYQSRLLVGTGKYKNFEETAAAIDASGAEIVTVAVRRVNVTNPNEPVLMDYVDPDKYTYLPNTAGC
;
A
#
# COMPACT_ATOMS: atom_id res chain seq x y z
N MET A 1 -35.08 45.43 21.79
CA MET A 1 -35.57 45.26 20.40
C MET A 1 -34.59 44.32 19.68
N LYS A 2 -35.05 43.09 19.38
CA LYS A 2 -34.61 42.08 18.39
C LYS A 2 -33.12 42.07 17.97
N TYR A 3 -32.36 40.97 18.01
CA TYR A 3 -32.63 39.70 17.34
C TYR A 3 -31.84 38.56 18.01
N VAL A 4 -32.55 37.57 18.56
CA VAL A 4 -32.00 36.22 18.82
C VAL A 4 -32.10 35.47 17.50
N LYS A 5 -30.97 35.15 16.88
CA LYS A 5 -30.92 34.31 15.68
C LYS A 5 -31.14 32.87 16.14
N LEU A 6 -32.40 32.43 16.09
CA LEU A 6 -32.79 31.03 16.20
C LEU A 6 -32.05 30.24 15.12
N ILE A 7 -31.01 29.51 15.51
CA ILE A 7 -30.38 28.51 14.66
C ILE A 7 -31.36 27.34 14.62
N LYS A 8 -31.93 27.11 13.43
CA LYS A 8 -32.85 26.01 13.16
C LYS A 8 -32.21 24.69 13.61
N THR A 9 -32.91 24.00 14.51
CA THR A 9 -32.73 22.59 14.86
C THR A 9 -32.90 21.74 13.59
N GLY A 10 -31.79 21.47 12.90
CA GLY A 10 -31.67 20.26 12.09
C GLY A 10 -31.46 19.08 13.02
N ASN A 11 -32.11 17.95 12.76
CA ASN A 11 -31.92 16.70 13.50
C ASN A 11 -30.43 16.36 13.61
N ASN A 12 -29.78 16.68 14.73
CA ASN A 12 -28.46 16.15 15.06
C ASN A 12 -28.66 14.66 15.38
N LYS A 13 -28.65 13.83 14.34
CA LYS A 13 -28.45 12.39 14.51
C LYS A 13 -27.02 12.22 15.00
N ASN A 14 -26.86 12.13 16.31
CA ASN A 14 -25.59 11.68 16.88
C ASN A 14 -25.44 10.19 16.58
N MET A 15 -24.21 9.76 16.37
CA MET A 15 -23.86 8.37 16.17
C MET A 15 -22.64 7.97 16.99
N ASN A 16 -22.57 6.71 17.38
CA ASN A 16 -21.38 6.09 17.94
C ASN A 16 -20.67 5.29 16.86
N ILE A 17 -19.39 5.56 16.66
CA ILE A 17 -18.52 4.79 15.78
C ILE A 17 -17.23 4.48 16.53
N THR A 18 -16.49 3.48 16.04
CA THR A 18 -15.13 3.20 16.49
C THR A 18 -14.17 3.62 15.40
N ILE A 19 -13.14 4.40 15.72
CA ILE A 19 -12.08 4.79 14.79
C ILE A 19 -10.76 4.35 15.41
N ASN A 20 -9.98 3.52 14.71
CA ASN A 20 -8.67 3.02 15.17
C ASN A 20 -8.72 2.44 16.60
N GLY A 21 -9.78 1.70 16.91
CA GLY A 21 -10.03 1.14 18.24
C GLY A 21 -10.63 2.09 19.29
N GLU A 22 -10.71 3.39 19.03
CA GLU A 22 -11.27 4.37 19.97
C GLU A 22 -12.75 4.67 19.70
N ALA A 23 -13.58 4.73 20.75
CA ALA A 23 -15.00 5.04 20.62
C ALA A 23 -15.20 6.55 20.48
N HIS A 24 -15.89 6.97 19.42
CA HIS A 24 -16.24 8.36 19.16
C HIS A 24 -17.75 8.56 19.12
N HIS A 25 -18.20 9.61 19.79
CA HIS A 25 -19.56 10.13 19.69
C HIS A 25 -19.55 11.42 18.89
N MET A 26 -20.26 11.45 17.76
CA MET A 26 -20.24 12.62 16.87
C MET A 26 -21.57 12.82 16.16
N SER A 27 -21.81 14.05 15.70
CA SER A 27 -22.88 14.33 14.75
C SER A 27 -22.61 13.57 13.45
N CYS A 28 -23.57 12.79 12.97
CA CYS A 28 -23.44 11.96 11.78
C CYS A 28 -22.92 12.77 10.59
N PRO A 29 -21.66 12.57 10.14
CA PRO A 29 -21.17 13.22 8.95
C PRO A 29 -21.90 12.65 7.74
N GLU A 30 -22.20 13.48 6.76
CA GLU A 30 -22.95 13.03 5.57
C GLU A 30 -22.20 11.92 4.82
N THR A 31 -20.88 11.98 4.82
CA THR A 31 -20.00 11.06 4.08
C THR A 31 -18.69 10.80 4.81
N LEU A 32 -17.97 9.75 4.40
CA LEU A 32 -16.61 9.47 4.89
C LEU A 32 -15.64 10.63 4.61
N SER A 33 -15.75 11.32 3.47
CA SER A 33 -14.92 12.49 3.18
C SER A 33 -15.12 13.61 4.19
N VAL A 34 -16.37 13.87 4.60
CA VAL A 34 -16.68 14.89 5.61
C VAL A 34 -16.11 14.48 6.98
N LEU A 35 -16.18 13.19 7.34
CA LEU A 35 -15.51 12.70 8.55
C LEU A 35 -14.00 12.97 8.52
N LEU A 36 -13.34 12.61 7.41
CA LEU A 36 -11.89 12.79 7.28
C LEU A 36 -11.49 14.27 7.38
N GLU A 37 -12.25 15.17 6.76
CA GLU A 37 -12.03 16.61 6.87
C GLU A 37 -12.20 17.12 8.31
N GLN A 38 -13.22 16.66 9.04
CA GLN A 38 -13.43 16.99 10.45
C GLN A 38 -12.30 16.51 11.36
N LEU A 39 -11.69 15.38 11.03
CA LEU A 39 -10.51 14.84 11.72
C LEU A 39 -9.20 15.53 11.29
N GLY A 40 -9.24 16.48 10.35
CA GLY A 40 -8.06 17.16 9.82
C GLY A 40 -7.18 16.29 8.92
N LEU A 41 -7.75 15.21 8.36
CA LEU A 41 -7.05 14.25 7.53
C LEU A 41 -7.25 14.55 6.04
N ASP A 42 -6.15 14.60 5.29
CA ASP A 42 -6.19 14.67 3.83
C ASP A 42 -6.55 13.30 3.25
N SER A 43 -7.74 13.20 2.64
CA SER A 43 -8.26 11.97 2.03
C SER A 43 -7.32 11.35 0.98
N ARG A 44 -6.43 12.15 0.39
CA ARG A 44 -5.44 11.66 -0.58
C ARG A 44 -4.34 10.84 0.10
N LYS A 45 -4.04 11.11 1.37
CA LYS A 45 -2.91 10.54 2.11
C LYS A 45 -3.27 9.35 3.01
N VAL A 46 -4.56 9.10 3.22
CA VAL A 46 -5.05 8.01 4.07
C VAL A 46 -5.69 6.90 3.25
N ALA A 47 -5.76 5.70 3.82
CA ALA A 47 -6.62 4.61 3.38
C ALA A 47 -7.57 4.27 4.53
N VAL A 48 -8.82 3.94 4.19
CA VAL A 48 -9.88 3.66 5.15
C VAL A 48 -10.44 2.27 4.89
N GLU A 49 -10.44 1.46 5.95
CA GLU A 49 -11.21 0.25 6.07
C GLU A 49 -12.48 0.55 6.87
N ARG A 50 -13.61 -0.04 6.49
CA ARG A 50 -14.86 -0.04 7.26
C ARG A 50 -15.31 -1.47 7.49
N ASN A 51 -15.44 -1.87 8.75
CA ASN A 51 -15.95 -3.19 9.13
C ASN A 51 -15.23 -4.35 8.40
N LEU A 52 -13.89 -4.33 8.34
CA LEU A 52 -13.05 -5.33 7.64
C LEU A 52 -13.05 -5.25 6.10
N GLU A 53 -13.65 -4.20 5.52
CA GLU A 53 -13.66 -3.98 4.07
C GLU A 53 -12.96 -2.67 3.70
N ILE A 54 -11.96 -2.75 2.81
CA ILE A 54 -11.24 -1.56 2.31
C ILE A 54 -12.17 -0.76 1.40
N ILE A 55 -12.39 0.51 1.76
CA ILE A 55 -13.20 1.42 0.95
C ILE A 55 -12.31 1.98 -0.18
N PRO A 56 -12.71 1.81 -1.47
CA PRO A 56 -12.00 2.46 -2.57
C PRO A 56 -12.03 3.98 -2.44
N LYS A 57 -10.88 4.65 -2.59
CA LYS A 57 -10.78 6.12 -2.44
C LYS A 57 -11.79 6.91 -3.28
N SER A 58 -12.14 6.41 -4.47
CA SER A 58 -13.10 7.06 -5.37
C SER A 58 -14.54 7.10 -4.82
N THR A 59 -14.85 6.37 -3.76
CA THR A 59 -16.21 6.29 -3.19
C THR A 59 -16.37 7.09 -1.89
N TYR A 60 -15.31 7.72 -1.36
CA TYR A 60 -15.35 8.40 -0.06
C TYR A 60 -16.44 9.48 0.03
N ASP A 61 -16.68 10.22 -1.06
CA ASP A 61 -17.71 11.26 -1.14
C ASP A 61 -19.15 10.72 -1.16
N ARG A 62 -19.33 9.40 -1.20
CA ARG A 62 -20.66 8.75 -1.31
C ARG A 62 -20.93 7.77 -0.19
N VAL A 63 -19.90 7.27 0.49
CA VAL A 63 -20.06 6.33 1.60
C VAL A 63 -20.65 7.06 2.80
N LYS A 64 -21.89 6.71 3.14
CA LYS A 64 -22.54 7.16 4.37
C LYS A 64 -22.16 6.25 5.53
N LEU A 65 -21.82 6.86 6.65
CA LEU A 65 -21.55 6.15 7.90
C LEU A 65 -22.88 5.85 8.61
N ILE A 66 -22.91 4.73 9.34
CA ILE A 66 -24.05 4.29 10.15
C ILE A 66 -23.63 3.98 11.58
N GLU A 67 -24.59 4.00 12.49
CA GLU A 67 -24.38 3.67 13.92
C GLU A 67 -23.63 2.35 14.07
N GLY A 68 -22.58 2.34 14.88
CA GLY A 68 -21.78 1.16 15.19
C GLY A 68 -20.71 0.81 14.16
N ASP A 69 -20.51 1.62 13.11
CA ASP A 69 -19.41 1.43 12.18
C ASP A 69 -18.04 1.43 12.89
N LYS A 70 -17.16 0.53 12.45
CA LYS A 70 -15.77 0.46 12.84
C LYS A 70 -14.90 0.86 11.66
N LEU A 71 -14.08 1.88 11.84
CA LEU A 71 -13.19 2.43 10.83
C LEU A 71 -11.74 2.23 11.26
N GLU A 72 -10.92 1.68 10.37
CA GLU A 72 -9.45 1.73 10.49
C GLU A 72 -8.93 2.70 9.44
N ILE A 73 -8.33 3.80 9.89
CA ILE A 73 -7.80 4.88 9.09
C ILE A 73 -6.29 4.87 9.25
N VAL A 74 -5.61 4.47 8.17
CA VAL A 74 -4.16 4.36 8.13
C VAL A 74 -3.57 5.37 7.14
N HIS A 75 -2.34 5.79 7.38
CA HIS A 75 -1.56 6.59 6.44
C HIS A 75 -0.29 5.83 6.07
N PHE A 76 0.22 6.09 4.86
CA PHE A 76 1.52 5.56 4.48
C PHE A 76 2.60 6.32 5.24
N ILE A 77 3.40 5.60 6.01
CA ILE A 77 4.67 6.10 6.54
C ILE A 77 5.80 5.65 5.62
N GLY A 78 6.80 6.51 5.42
CA GLY A 78 8.06 6.08 4.82
C GLY A 78 8.76 5.12 5.78
N GLY A 79 9.31 4.02 5.26
CA GLY A 79 10.19 3.14 6.04
C GLY A 79 11.57 3.78 6.24
N GLY A 80 12.24 3.43 7.33
CA GLY A 80 13.55 3.94 7.73
C GLY A 80 13.61 4.13 9.24
N GLU A 81 14.80 4.02 9.84
CA GLU A 81 14.94 4.40 11.25
C GLU A 81 14.71 5.92 11.37
N PRO A 82 13.87 6.38 12.32
CA PRO A 82 13.84 7.79 12.68
C PRO A 82 15.23 8.24 13.12
N GLU A 83 15.57 9.51 12.91
CA GLU A 83 16.90 10.07 13.19
C GLU A 83 17.49 9.54 14.51
N GLY A 84 18.65 8.88 14.41
CA GLY A 84 19.29 8.16 15.51
C GLY A 84 19.47 6.65 15.26
N GLY A 85 18.99 6.16 14.12
CA GLY A 85 19.26 4.81 13.67
C GLY A 85 20.75 4.47 13.60
N ASN A 86 21.09 3.24 13.99
CA ASN A 86 22.48 2.77 14.02
C ASN A 86 23.14 3.13 12.69
N ARG A 87 24.28 3.83 12.75
CA ARG A 87 25.12 4.11 11.58
C ARG A 87 25.22 2.81 10.80
N ILE A 88 24.73 2.80 9.56
CA ILE A 88 24.93 1.71 8.61
C ILE A 88 26.42 1.38 8.69
N GLU A 89 26.75 0.24 9.32
CA GLU A 89 28.15 -0.14 9.44
C GLU A 89 28.70 -0.30 8.02
N ALA A 90 29.98 -0.05 7.83
CA ALA A 90 30.59 -0.02 6.48
C ALA A 90 30.41 -1.33 5.68
N ASN A 91 29.85 -2.39 6.29
CA ASN A 91 29.44 -3.65 5.70
C ASN A 91 28.01 -4.03 6.13
N ASP A 92 27.01 -3.16 5.92
CA ASP A 92 25.60 -3.53 6.13
C ASP A 92 25.12 -4.50 5.04
N THR A 93 25.37 -5.78 5.27
CA THR A 93 24.98 -6.88 4.39
C THR A 93 23.67 -7.51 4.82
N PHE A 94 22.90 -7.99 3.85
CA PHE A 94 21.65 -8.70 4.08
C PHE A 94 21.88 -10.22 3.99
N HIS A 95 21.60 -10.94 5.08
CA HIS A 95 21.77 -12.40 5.13
C HIS A 95 20.40 -13.09 5.13
N VAL A 96 20.17 -13.97 4.15
CA VAL A 96 18.94 -14.78 4.07
C VAL A 96 19.28 -16.21 3.73
N ALA A 97 18.85 -17.14 4.58
CA ALA A 97 19.03 -18.58 4.38
C ALA A 97 20.47 -19.01 4.06
N GLY A 98 21.46 -18.33 4.65
CA GLY A 98 22.89 -18.61 4.43
C GLY A 98 23.53 -17.88 3.24
N ASN A 99 22.73 -17.17 2.43
CA ASN A 99 23.24 -16.32 1.35
C ASN A 99 23.45 -14.89 1.84
N LEU A 100 24.49 -14.24 1.33
CA LEU A 100 24.86 -12.87 1.65
C LEU A 100 24.58 -11.98 0.43
N TYR A 101 23.96 -10.84 0.67
CA TYR A 101 23.67 -9.81 -0.32
C TYR A 101 24.19 -8.46 0.17
N GLN A 102 24.66 -7.63 -0.75
CA GLN A 102 25.04 -6.23 -0.52
C GLN A 102 23.81 -5.30 -0.58
N SER A 103 22.73 -5.73 -1.23
CA SER A 103 21.51 -4.96 -1.43
C SER A 103 20.33 -5.56 -0.68
N ARG A 104 19.59 -4.70 0.03
CA ARG A 104 18.28 -5.03 0.63
C ARG A 104 17.11 -4.77 -0.33
N LEU A 105 17.40 -4.29 -1.56
CA LEU A 105 16.39 -4.02 -2.56
C LEU A 105 16.05 -5.29 -3.34
N LEU A 106 14.77 -5.68 -3.29
CA LEU A 106 14.21 -6.76 -4.10
C LEU A 106 13.42 -6.14 -5.25
N VAL A 107 13.67 -6.57 -6.48
CA VAL A 107 12.99 -6.02 -7.67
C VAL A 107 12.10 -7.08 -8.31
N GLY A 108 10.88 -6.71 -8.67
CA GLY A 108 10.00 -7.57 -9.45
C GLY A 108 10.15 -7.39 -10.95
N THR A 109 9.64 -8.36 -11.70
CA THR A 109 9.77 -8.48 -13.17
C THR A 109 8.47 -8.15 -13.92
N GLY A 110 7.44 -7.70 -13.21
CA GLY A 110 6.13 -7.38 -13.80
C GLY A 110 6.03 -5.94 -14.29
N LYS A 111 5.16 -5.71 -15.29
CA LYS A 111 4.71 -4.40 -15.77
C LYS A 111 5.77 -3.52 -16.48
N TYR A 112 6.94 -4.05 -16.80
CA TYR A 112 7.85 -3.39 -17.75
C TYR A 112 7.32 -3.49 -19.19
N LYS A 113 7.81 -2.61 -20.05
CA LYS A 113 7.45 -2.60 -21.47
C LYS A 113 7.84 -3.88 -22.20
N ASN A 114 9.02 -4.43 -21.90
CA ASN A 114 9.59 -5.64 -22.48
C ASN A 114 10.71 -6.20 -21.57
N PHE A 115 11.31 -7.33 -21.96
CA PHE A 115 12.35 -7.99 -21.17
C PHE A 115 13.69 -7.24 -21.20
N GLU A 116 14.00 -6.52 -22.27
CA GLU A 116 15.19 -5.67 -22.35
C GLU A 116 15.15 -4.55 -21.31
N GLU A 117 14.00 -3.88 -21.17
CA GLU A 117 13.80 -2.83 -20.16
C GLU A 117 13.77 -3.41 -18.75
N THR A 118 13.20 -4.61 -18.58
CA THR A 118 13.26 -5.35 -17.30
C THR A 118 14.71 -5.58 -16.87
N ALA A 119 15.54 -6.12 -17.76
CA ALA A 119 16.95 -6.41 -17.48
C ALA A 119 17.75 -5.13 -17.19
N ALA A 120 17.56 -4.08 -17.99
CA ALA A 120 18.21 -2.79 -17.77
C ALA A 120 17.83 -2.16 -16.42
N ALA A 121 16.55 -2.27 -16.02
CA ALA A 121 16.09 -1.75 -14.73
C ALA A 121 16.67 -2.52 -13.54
N ILE A 122 16.74 -3.85 -13.63
CA ILE A 122 17.35 -4.71 -12.59
C ILE A 122 18.84 -4.41 -12.44
N ASP A 123 19.57 -4.27 -13.55
CA ASP A 123 20.99 -3.96 -13.52
C ASP A 123 21.25 -2.58 -12.91
N ALA A 124 20.50 -1.57 -13.37
CA ALA A 124 20.61 -0.21 -12.85
C ALA A 124 20.21 -0.08 -11.37
N SER A 125 19.33 -0.94 -10.86
CA SER A 125 18.91 -0.89 -9.45
C SER A 125 19.94 -1.48 -8.48
N GLY A 126 20.92 -2.23 -8.96
CA GLY A 126 21.87 -2.95 -8.11
C GLY A 126 21.20 -4.00 -7.21
N ALA A 127 20.06 -4.54 -7.65
CA ALA A 127 19.35 -5.57 -6.90
C ALA A 127 19.99 -6.93 -7.18
N GLU A 128 20.20 -7.72 -6.13
CA GLU A 128 20.76 -9.07 -6.25
C GLU A 128 19.67 -10.15 -6.18
N ILE A 129 18.49 -9.80 -5.69
CA ILE A 129 17.33 -10.68 -5.58
C ILE A 129 16.23 -10.16 -6.51
N VAL A 130 15.82 -11.01 -7.46
CA VAL A 130 14.80 -10.71 -8.47
C VAL A 130 13.59 -11.59 -8.24
N THR A 131 12.42 -10.99 -8.07
CA THR A 131 11.17 -11.74 -7.92
C THR A 131 10.61 -12.15 -9.27
N VAL A 132 10.25 -13.43 -9.40
CA VAL A 132 9.81 -14.04 -10.66
C VAL A 132 8.49 -14.77 -10.46
N ALA A 133 7.56 -14.59 -11.39
CA ALA A 133 6.32 -15.35 -11.41
C ALA A 133 6.56 -16.72 -12.07
N VAL A 134 6.10 -17.80 -11.43
CA VAL A 134 6.22 -19.16 -11.97
C VAL A 134 4.95 -19.50 -12.76
N ARG A 135 5.11 -19.94 -14.01
CA ARG A 135 4.01 -20.35 -14.89
C ARG A 135 4.30 -21.72 -15.52
N ARG A 136 3.24 -22.40 -15.97
CA ARG A 136 3.38 -23.65 -16.74
C ARG A 136 4.01 -23.35 -18.09
N VAL A 137 4.93 -24.22 -18.52
CA VAL A 137 5.60 -24.10 -19.83
C VAL A 137 4.58 -24.28 -20.94
N ASN A 138 4.62 -23.39 -21.94
CA ASN A 138 3.86 -23.56 -23.16
C ASN A 138 4.60 -24.52 -24.11
N VAL A 139 4.09 -25.75 -24.23
CA VAL A 139 4.73 -26.78 -25.07
C VAL A 139 4.45 -26.60 -26.57
N THR A 140 3.57 -25.69 -26.98
CA THR A 140 3.20 -25.50 -28.39
C THR A 140 4.05 -24.44 -29.11
N ASN A 141 4.70 -23.54 -28.37
CA ASN A 141 5.58 -22.52 -28.93
C ASN A 141 6.89 -22.41 -28.13
N PRO A 142 7.86 -23.30 -28.36
CA PRO A 142 9.08 -23.40 -27.54
C PRO A 142 10.07 -22.25 -27.76
N ASN A 143 9.85 -21.40 -28.77
CA ASN A 143 10.76 -20.31 -29.14
C ASN A 143 10.27 -18.94 -28.65
N GLU A 144 9.20 -18.88 -27.85
CA GLU A 144 8.78 -17.62 -27.25
C GLU A 144 9.88 -17.12 -26.30
N PRO A 145 10.24 -15.82 -26.35
CA PRO A 145 11.20 -15.26 -25.41
C PRO A 145 10.75 -15.50 -23.98
N VAL A 146 11.68 -15.95 -23.14
CA VAL A 146 11.45 -16.12 -21.71
C VAL A 146 12.33 -15.16 -20.92
N LEU A 147 11.91 -14.84 -19.70
CA LEU A 147 12.64 -13.91 -18.83
C LEU A 147 14.11 -14.32 -18.62
N MET A 148 14.36 -15.63 -18.54
CA MET A 148 15.71 -16.19 -18.33
C MET A 148 16.69 -15.86 -19.48
N ASP A 149 16.19 -15.54 -20.68
CA ASP A 149 17.04 -15.12 -21.79
C ASP A 149 17.66 -13.72 -21.56
N TYR A 150 17.11 -12.95 -20.61
CA TYR A 150 17.47 -11.56 -20.35
C TYR A 150 17.97 -11.32 -18.92
N VAL A 151 17.53 -12.14 -17.97
CA VAL A 151 17.91 -12.05 -16.56
C VAL A 151 18.59 -13.35 -16.17
N ASP A 152 19.91 -13.37 -16.21
CA ASP A 152 20.70 -14.58 -15.97
C ASP A 152 20.53 -15.11 -14.51
N PRO A 153 20.05 -16.34 -14.30
CA PRO A 153 19.92 -16.92 -12.96
C PRO A 153 21.26 -17.18 -12.26
N ASP A 154 22.39 -17.19 -12.97
CA ASP A 154 23.72 -17.27 -12.36
C ASP A 154 24.18 -15.90 -11.84
N LYS A 155 23.61 -14.80 -12.36
CA LYS A 155 23.88 -13.42 -11.92
C LYS A 155 22.97 -12.98 -10.78
N TYR A 156 21.73 -13.44 -10.75
CA TYR A 156 20.71 -12.98 -9.79
C TYR A 156 20.07 -14.13 -9.03
N THR A 157 19.79 -13.93 -7.74
CA THR A 157 18.96 -14.87 -7.00
C THR A 157 17.50 -14.70 -7.39
N TYR A 158 16.90 -15.76 -7.93
CA TYR A 158 15.49 -15.79 -8.25
C TYR A 158 14.65 -16.09 -7.00
N LEU A 159 13.76 -15.16 -6.65
CA LEU A 159 12.78 -15.35 -5.59
C LEU A 159 11.41 -15.62 -6.23
N PRO A 160 10.94 -16.89 -6.29
CA PRO A 160 9.65 -17.18 -6.87
C PRO A 160 8.54 -16.50 -6.06
N ASN A 161 7.63 -15.81 -6.74
CA ASN A 161 6.44 -15.21 -6.13
C ASN A 161 5.15 -15.77 -6.73
N THR A 162 4.07 -15.68 -5.96
CA THR A 162 2.72 -15.96 -6.42
C THR A 162 2.17 -14.72 -7.11
N ALA A 163 2.27 -14.65 -8.44
CA ALA A 163 1.62 -13.62 -9.25
C ALA A 163 0.93 -14.24 -10.47
N GLY A 164 -0.38 -13.97 -10.61
CA GLY A 164 -1.18 -14.42 -11.75
C GLY A 164 -1.88 -15.76 -11.58
N CYS A 165 -2.76 -15.86 -10.57
CA CYS A 165 -3.90 -16.79 -10.61
C CYS A 165 -5.00 -16.21 -11.49
#